data_AF-A0A2J6X910-F1
#
_entry.id   AF-A0A2J6X910-F1
#
_cell.length_a   1.000
_cell.length_b   1.000
_cell.length_c   1.000
_cell.angle_alpha   90.00
_cell.angle_beta   90.00
_cell.angle_gamma   90.00
#
_symmetry.space_group_name_H-M   'P 1'
#
loop_
_entity.id
_entity.type
_entity.pdbx_description
1 polymer ?
#
loop_
_entity_poly.entity_id
_entity_poly.type
_entity_poly.pdbx_seq_one_letter_code
_entity_poly.pdbx_strand_id
1 'polypeptide(L)' 'GAHVRDGRGMLVEQGALAFERWTGHPAPRDVMWQAAFGVEHRQ' A
#
# COMPACT_ATOMS: atom_id res chain seq x y z
N GLY A 1 -0.59 -8.05 -26.91
CA GLY A 1 -1.70 -8.09 -25.92
C GLY A 1 -1.35 -7.19 -24.74
N ALA A 2 -2.33 -6.76 -23.94
CA ALA A 2 -2.10 -5.89 -22.78
C ALA A 2 -1.86 -6.70 -21.48
N HIS A 3 -1.09 -6.14 -20.54
CA HIS A 3 -0.86 -6.71 -19.21
C HIS A 3 -1.89 -6.19 -18.20
N VAL A 4 -2.51 -7.09 -17.43
CA VAL A 4 -3.43 -6.73 -16.36
C VAL A 4 -2.64 -6.42 -15.09
N ARG A 5 -2.98 -5.33 -14.40
CA ARG A 5 -2.48 -5.01 -13.06
C ARG A 5 -3.64 -5.03 -12.08
N ASP A 6 -3.41 -5.60 -10.89
CA ASP A 6 -4.39 -5.55 -9.82
C ASP A 6 -4.42 -4.17 -9.13
N GLY A 7 -5.38 -3.96 -8.22
CA GLY A 7 -5.57 -2.69 -7.53
C GLY A 7 -4.74 -2.51 -6.26
N ARG A 8 -3.89 -3.47 -5.87
CA ARG A 8 -3.25 -3.47 -4.54
C ARG A 8 -2.30 -2.30 -4.35
N GLY A 9 -1.51 -1.98 -5.37
CA GLY A 9 -0.61 -0.83 -5.32
C GLY A 9 -1.37 0.49 -5.23
N MET A 10 -2.46 0.62 -5.98
CA MET A 10 -3.30 1.81 -5.92
C MET A 10 -3.95 1.96 -4.54
N LEU A 11 -4.39 0.87 -3.93
CA LEU A 11 -4.97 0.88 -2.58
C LEU A 11 -3.97 1.42 -1.54
N VAL A 12 -2.72 0.94 -1.57
CA VAL A 12 -1.69 1.39 -0.63
C VAL A 12 -1.33 2.87 -0.86
N GLU A 13 -1.18 3.31 -2.10
CA GLU A 13 -0.88 4.71 -2.38
C GLU A 13 -2.02 5.65 -1.98
N GLN A 14 -3.28 5.24 -2.18
CA GLN A 14 -4.43 6.00 -1.71
C GLN A 14 -4.45 6.13 -0.18
N GLY A 15 -4.18 5.03 0.53
CA GLY A 15 -4.05 5.06 1.99
C GLY A 15 -2.90 5.95 2.44
N ALA A 16 -1.75 5.89 1.76
CA ALA A 16 -0.57 6.67 2.09
C ALA A 16 -0.84 8.18 1.97
N LEU A 17 -1.47 8.59 0.86
CA LEU A 17 -1.86 9.99 0.65
C LEU A 17 -2.88 10.46 1.70
N ALA A 18 -3.84 9.62 2.09
CA ALA A 18 -4.79 9.96 3.15
C ALA A 18 -4.08 10.10 4.52
N PHE A 19 -3.18 9.17 4.85
CA PHE A 19 -2.39 9.20 6.08
C PHE A 19 -1.55 10.48 6.18
N GLU A 20 -0.82 10.83 5.12
CA GLU A 20 0.00 12.04 5.05
C GLU A 20 -0.85 13.30 5.24
N ARG A 21 -2.04 13.36 4.61
CA ARG A 21 -2.97 14.49 4.76
C ARG A 21 -3.54 14.62 6.17
N TRP A 22 -3.86 13.52 6.84
CA TRP A 22 -4.49 13.55 8.16
C TRP A 22 -3.49 13.79 9.29
N THR A 23 -2.28 13.25 9.15
CA THR A 23 -1.30 13.24 10.24
C THR A 23 -0.20 14.27 10.06
N GLY A 24 0.02 14.77 8.84
CA GLY A 24 1.17 15.60 8.50
C GLY A 24 2.51 14.84 8.51
N HIS A 25 2.50 13.52 8.72
CA HIS A 25 3.70 12.68 8.75
C HIS A 25 3.82 11.85 7.47
N PRO A 26 5.04 11.59 6.97
CA PRO A 26 5.25 10.70 5.83
C PRO A 26 4.65 9.31 6.06
N ALA A 27 3.99 8.75 5.04
CA ALA A 27 3.37 7.44 5.17
C ALA A 27 4.41 6.30 5.09
N PRO A 28 4.41 5.34 6.05
CA PRO A 28 5.28 4.18 6.03
C PRO A 28 4.72 3.10 5.09
N ARG A 29 4.88 3.28 3.78
CA ARG A 29 4.27 2.44 2.73
C ARG A 29 4.55 0.95 2.88
N ASP A 30 5.78 0.58 3.24
CA ASP A 30 6.13 -0.85 3.45
C ASP A 30 5.29 -1.45 4.57
N VAL A 31 5.11 -0.74 5.68
CA VAL A 31 4.26 -1.16 6.79
C VAL A 31 2.79 -1.24 6.35
N MET A 32 2.33 -0.30 5.53
CA MET A 32 0.97 -0.31 5.00
C MET A 32 0.73 -1.51 4.07
N TRP A 33 1.72 -1.88 3.25
CA TRP A 33 1.68 -3.12 2.47
C TRP A 33 1.53 -4.35 3.36
N GLN A 34 2.37 -4.45 4.41
CA GLN A 34 2.28 -5.56 5.36
C GLN A 34 0.94 -5.58 6.12
N ALA A 35 0.41 -4.41 6.48
CA ALA A 35 -0.87 -4.32 7.18
C ALA A 35 -2.06 -4.71 6.30
N ALA A 36 -2.03 -4.33 5.01
CA ALA A 36 -3.12 -4.58 4.08
C ALA A 36 -3.15 -6.02 3.54
N PHE A 37 -1.98 -6.66 3.40
CA PHE A 37 -1.86 -7.95 2.71
C PHE A 37 -1.08 -9.02 3.46
N GLY A 38 -0.52 -8.70 4.65
CA GLY A 38 0.31 -9.59 5.45
C GLY A 38 1.75 -9.71 4.95
N VAL A 39 2.61 -10.26 5.81
CA VAL A 39 3.95 -10.74 5.43
C VAL A 39 3.79 -12.07 4.70
N GLU A 40 4.11 -12.11 3.41
CA GLU A 40 4.20 -13.36 2.68
C GLU A 40 5.34 -14.21 3.30
N HIS A 41 4.99 -15.19 4.12
CA HIS A 41 5.91 -16.27 4.47
C HIS A 41 6.06 -17.16 3.23
N ARG A 42 7.09 -16.87 2.42
CA ARG A 42 7.51 -17.76 1.35
C ARG A 42 8.03 -19.06 1.98
N GLN A 43 7.22 -20.12 1.94
CA GLN A 43 7.68 -21.50 2.15
C GLN A 43 8.49 -21.97 0.95
#